data_AF-A0A919SMQ0-F1
#
_entry.id   AF-A0A919SMQ0-F1
#
_cell.length_a   1.000
_cell.length_b   1.000
_cell.length_c   1.000
_cell.angle_alpha   90.00
_cell.angle_beta   90.00
_cell.angle_gamma   90.00
#
_symmetry.space_group_name_H-M   'P 1'
#
loop_
_entity.id
_entity.type
_entity.pdbx_description
1 polymer ?
#
loop_
_entity_poly.entity_id
_entity_poly.type
_entity_poly.pdbx_seq_one_letter_code
_entity_poly.pdbx_strand_id
1 'polypeptide(L)'
;MTLAGRPALRRFVAALLAAGLAGCSTDSPSPPAPSAAARTWRAVELPAPPGTPGRTVLRDVTFCPGHWFAVGAVATSVDATRPAAWSSTDGRSWHPLAIEAKTYYGEQNILSSVACRNGRMAAVGAKVGGAHGNPRTSSWYETAAGTLREVTAPFELYGGPQAVNVSRLDAGPAGWLITGNRMSGAAAWTSADATRFDIHERAPGLASTAAGESWAFDGVPSGAGWLVVGGYLPTGRIDRDAAGWTSPDGRSWTAIPAAEPTPDYEELQRVAVADVPVAVGVRGGRFVAWRLQGQTWVPAGAFGAVAPAGRGGVRSVAYADGVLTAVTSDGIAYSLWSSPDGGRAWSPVAMPAQVAAGADSAVAVAVGPGGVLLIADDAQKALIYLDETDR
;
A
#
# COMPACT_ATOMS: atom_id res chain seq x y z
N MET A 1 4.74 36.37 57.84
CA MET A 1 5.20 36.18 59.23
C MET A 1 4.69 34.81 59.68
N THR A 2 5.49 33.73 59.58
CA THR A 2 6.34 33.13 60.65
C THR A 2 5.53 32.88 61.94
N LEU A 3 5.44 31.69 62.56
CA LEU A 3 6.33 30.53 62.74
C LEU A 3 5.46 29.25 62.89
N ALA A 4 5.80 28.10 62.31
CA ALA A 4 6.71 27.06 62.83
C ALA A 4 6.37 26.51 64.24
N GLY A 5 5.99 25.23 64.29
CA GLY A 5 5.83 24.44 65.52
C GLY A 5 5.65 22.95 65.23
N ARG A 6 6.77 22.21 65.09
CA ARG A 6 6.90 20.77 65.38
C ARG A 6 7.61 20.69 66.75
N PRO A 7 7.41 19.68 67.64
CA PRO A 7 7.49 18.25 67.31
C PRO A 7 6.64 17.30 68.18
N ALA A 8 6.54 16.02 67.81
CA ALA A 8 6.77 14.89 68.71
C ALA A 8 6.65 13.54 67.99
N LEU A 9 7.72 12.77 68.15
CA LEU A 9 7.98 11.42 67.70
C LEU A 9 7.01 10.43 68.37
N ARG A 10 6.25 9.63 67.60
CA ARG A 10 5.69 8.37 68.10
C ARG A 10 6.06 7.24 67.16
N ARG A 11 6.97 6.41 67.66
CA ARG A 11 7.39 5.12 67.11
C ARG A 11 6.18 4.19 67.09
N PHE A 12 5.81 3.67 65.93
CA PHE A 12 5.05 2.43 65.84
C PHE A 12 5.75 1.51 64.84
N VAL A 13 6.39 0.49 65.42
CA VAL A 13 6.83 -0.72 64.75
C VAL A 13 5.57 -1.56 64.52
N ALA A 14 5.28 -1.89 63.26
CA ALA A 14 4.37 -2.97 62.91
C ALA A 14 4.89 -3.63 61.64
N ALA A 15 5.71 -4.65 61.84
CA ALA A 15 6.04 -5.63 60.82
C ALA A 15 4.77 -6.43 60.51
N LEU A 16 4.35 -6.44 59.25
CA LEU A 16 3.28 -7.30 58.74
C LEU A 16 3.87 -8.15 57.62
N LEU A 17 3.90 -9.46 57.90
CA LEU A 17 4.26 -10.54 57.00
C LEU A 17 3.48 -10.43 55.68
N ALA A 18 4.19 -10.20 54.58
CA ALA A 18 3.70 -10.50 53.24
C ALA A 18 4.36 -11.80 52.78
N ALA A 19 3.74 -12.92 53.13
CA ALA A 19 4.12 -14.24 52.66
C ALA A 19 3.51 -14.49 51.26
N GLY A 20 4.40 -14.63 50.27
CA GLY A 20 4.36 -15.67 49.25
C GLY A 20 3.13 -15.78 48.34
N LEU A 21 3.13 -15.04 47.23
CA LEU A 21 2.62 -15.51 45.94
C LEU A 21 3.59 -15.04 44.83
N ALA A 22 4.81 -15.56 44.86
CA ALA A 22 5.66 -15.59 43.68
C ALA A 22 5.10 -16.68 42.75
N GLY A 23 4.16 -16.29 41.89
CA GLY A 23 3.74 -17.13 40.78
C GLY A 23 4.95 -17.30 39.86
N CYS A 24 5.49 -18.52 39.81
CA CYS A 24 6.46 -18.91 38.80
C CYS A 24 5.80 -18.79 37.43
N SER A 25 5.98 -17.66 36.76
CA SER A 25 5.86 -17.58 35.31
C SER A 25 6.89 -18.54 34.77
N THR A 26 6.46 -19.72 34.36
CA THR A 26 7.27 -20.56 33.47
C THR A 26 7.44 -19.77 32.18
N ASP A 27 8.53 -19.03 32.08
CA ASP A 27 9.11 -18.54 30.82
C ASP A 27 9.34 -19.77 29.95
N SER A 28 8.30 -20.18 29.23
CA SER A 28 8.47 -21.10 28.13
C SER A 28 9.32 -20.34 27.12
N PRO A 29 10.53 -20.84 26.76
CA PRO A 29 11.34 -20.18 25.77
C PRO A 29 10.49 -20.02 24.51
N SER A 30 10.31 -18.77 24.08
CA SER A 30 9.61 -18.50 22.82
C SER A 30 10.31 -19.31 21.73
N PRO A 31 9.57 -20.08 20.93
CA PRO A 31 10.18 -20.84 19.84
C PRO A 31 11.01 -19.88 18.97
N PRO A 32 12.20 -20.31 18.51
CA PRO A 32 13.06 -19.46 17.71
C PRO A 32 12.28 -18.95 16.50
N ALA A 33 12.44 -17.65 16.20
CA ALA A 33 11.80 -17.06 15.04
C ALA A 33 12.19 -17.86 13.78
N PRO A 34 11.24 -18.16 12.87
CA PRO A 34 11.55 -18.88 11.64
C PRO A 34 12.63 -18.11 10.87
N SER A 35 13.67 -18.84 10.46
CA SER A 35 14.74 -18.27 9.65
C SER A 35 14.18 -17.76 8.31
N ALA A 36 14.66 -16.61 7.86
CA ALA A 36 14.25 -16.06 6.58
C ALA A 36 14.56 -17.04 5.44
N ALA A 37 13.59 -17.27 4.55
CA ALA A 37 13.83 -18.01 3.32
C ALA A 37 14.88 -17.26 2.49
N ALA A 38 15.93 -17.97 2.09
CA ALA A 38 16.96 -17.42 1.22
C ALA A 38 16.40 -17.29 -0.20
N ARG A 39 16.54 -16.10 -0.78
CA ARG A 39 16.35 -15.85 -2.21
C ARG A 39 17.62 -15.30 -2.81
N THR A 40 17.89 -15.69 -4.05
CA THR A 40 19.01 -15.14 -4.82
C THR A 40 18.49 -13.97 -5.63
N TRP A 41 18.92 -12.76 -5.28
CA TRP A 41 18.47 -11.53 -5.95
C TRP A 41 19.53 -11.01 -6.91
N ARG A 42 19.13 -10.67 -8.13
CA ARG A 42 19.95 -9.92 -9.07
C ARG A 42 19.50 -8.46 -9.11
N ALA A 43 20.41 -7.56 -8.74
CA ALA A 43 20.19 -6.12 -8.90
C ALA A 43 20.25 -5.71 -10.38
N VAL A 44 19.35 -4.82 -10.77
CA VAL A 44 19.23 -4.21 -12.09
C VAL A 44 19.14 -2.70 -11.93
N GLU A 45 20.07 -2.00 -12.54
CA GLU A 45 20.06 -0.54 -12.63
C GLU A 45 19.21 -0.10 -13.82
N LEU A 46 18.35 0.89 -13.60
CA LEU A 46 17.55 1.48 -14.66
C LEU A 46 18.37 2.49 -15.45
N PRO A 47 18.26 2.51 -16.79
CA PRO A 47 18.87 3.57 -17.58
C PRO A 47 18.25 4.93 -17.24
N ALA A 48 19.08 5.97 -17.27
CA ALA A 48 18.62 7.34 -17.05
C ALA A 48 17.66 7.77 -18.18
N PRO A 49 16.45 8.30 -17.85
CA PRO A 49 15.55 8.82 -18.87
C PRO A 49 16.08 10.16 -19.42
N PRO A 50 15.81 10.49 -20.70
CA PRO A 50 16.24 11.74 -21.33
C PRO A 50 15.82 12.98 -20.53
N GLY A 51 16.63 14.04 -20.53
CA GLY A 51 16.36 15.31 -19.82
C GLY A 51 17.36 15.62 -18.71
N THR A 52 17.03 16.55 -17.82
CA THR A 52 17.91 16.95 -16.71
C THR A 52 18.29 15.74 -15.84
N PRO A 53 19.60 15.50 -15.60
CA PRO A 53 20.05 14.42 -14.72
C PRO A 53 19.55 14.58 -13.29
N GLY A 54 19.44 13.47 -12.57
CA GLY A 54 19.03 13.45 -11.17
C GLY A 54 18.96 12.03 -10.62
N ARG A 55 18.54 11.89 -9.36
CA ARG A 55 18.36 10.61 -8.69
C ARG A 55 17.10 9.92 -9.21
N THR A 56 17.21 8.66 -9.64
CA THR A 56 16.05 7.82 -9.93
C THR A 56 15.25 7.58 -8.66
N VAL A 57 13.94 7.81 -8.74
CA VAL A 57 12.96 7.50 -7.70
C VAL A 57 12.04 6.42 -8.23
N LEU A 58 11.83 5.35 -7.47
CA LEU A 58 10.88 4.27 -7.81
C LEU A 58 9.76 4.21 -6.79
N ARG A 59 8.54 3.94 -7.25
CA ARG A 59 7.35 3.90 -6.39
C ARG A 59 6.47 2.69 -6.61
N ASP A 60 6.32 2.24 -7.85
CA ASP A 60 5.48 1.09 -8.14
C ASP A 60 5.99 0.33 -9.38
N VAL A 61 5.57 -0.93 -9.48
CA VAL A 61 5.90 -1.84 -10.57
C VAL A 61 4.72 -2.77 -10.84
N THR A 62 4.48 -3.09 -12.10
CA THR A 62 3.43 -4.02 -12.50
C THR A 62 3.88 -4.87 -13.69
N PHE A 63 3.17 -5.97 -13.91
CA PHE A 63 3.35 -6.83 -15.07
C PHE A 63 2.02 -7.00 -15.81
N CYS A 64 2.08 -6.83 -17.13
CA CYS A 64 1.06 -7.30 -18.07
C CYS A 64 1.65 -8.37 -18.97
N PRO A 65 0.82 -9.24 -19.57
CA PRO A 65 1.30 -10.23 -20.52
C PRO A 65 2.31 -9.63 -21.53
N GLY A 66 3.57 -10.04 -21.39
CA GLY A 66 4.70 -9.62 -22.24
C GLY A 66 5.50 -8.40 -21.77
N HIS A 67 5.03 -7.61 -20.80
CA HIS A 67 5.64 -6.34 -20.42
C HIS A 67 5.60 -6.04 -18.92
N TRP A 68 6.76 -5.76 -18.37
CA TRP A 68 6.95 -5.08 -17.10
C TRP A 68 6.91 -3.57 -17.28
N PHE A 69 6.32 -2.88 -16.31
CA PHE A 69 6.35 -1.42 -16.20
C PHE A 69 6.75 -1.01 -14.79
N ALA A 70 7.69 -0.07 -14.69
CA ALA A 70 8.09 0.54 -13.43
C ALA A 70 7.88 2.05 -13.52
N VAL A 71 7.45 2.68 -12.42
CA VAL A 71 7.15 4.11 -12.40
C VAL A 71 7.73 4.83 -11.18
N GLY A 72 7.97 6.12 -11.36
CA GLY A 72 8.39 7.03 -10.31
C GLY A 72 8.74 8.40 -10.86
N ALA A 73 9.97 8.84 -10.62
CA ALA A 73 10.47 10.15 -11.05
C ALA A 73 11.99 10.18 -11.20
N VAL A 74 12.49 11.30 -11.71
CA VAL A 74 13.87 11.76 -11.50
C VAL A 74 13.84 12.96 -10.58
N ALA A 75 14.49 12.86 -9.42
CA ALA A 75 14.68 13.98 -8.49
C ALA A 75 15.94 14.76 -8.90
N THR A 76 15.77 15.97 -9.42
CA THR A 76 16.86 16.84 -9.87
C THR A 76 17.39 17.72 -8.76
N SER A 77 16.61 17.95 -7.71
CA SER A 77 17.00 18.54 -6.43
C SER A 77 16.04 18.06 -5.33
N VAL A 78 16.18 18.56 -4.10
CA VAL A 78 15.28 18.23 -2.98
C VAL A 78 13.81 18.51 -3.32
N ASP A 79 13.54 19.64 -3.96
CA ASP A 79 12.16 20.08 -4.26
C ASP A 79 11.78 19.94 -5.74
N ALA A 80 12.71 19.57 -6.62
CA ALA A 80 12.47 19.44 -8.05
C ALA A 80 12.47 17.97 -8.50
N THR A 81 11.37 17.58 -9.11
CA THR A 81 11.13 16.23 -9.64
C THR A 81 10.62 16.34 -11.06
N ARG A 82 10.75 15.26 -11.84
CA ARG A 82 10.04 15.07 -13.10
C ARG A 82 9.58 13.62 -13.24
N PRO A 83 8.40 13.34 -13.81
CA PRO A 83 7.89 11.98 -13.90
C PRO A 83 8.78 11.12 -14.80
N ALA A 84 8.87 9.84 -14.46
CA ALA A 84 9.63 8.86 -15.22
C ALA A 84 8.95 7.49 -15.14
N ALA A 85 9.05 6.76 -16.25
CA ALA A 85 8.56 5.39 -16.37
C ALA A 85 9.51 4.59 -17.25
N TRP A 86 9.55 3.28 -17.02
CA TRP A 86 10.38 2.34 -17.76
C TRP A 86 9.55 1.12 -18.13
N SER A 87 9.90 0.50 -19.26
CA SER A 87 9.33 -0.77 -19.71
C SER A 87 10.40 -1.82 -19.93
N SER A 88 10.06 -3.09 -19.74
CA SER A 88 10.92 -4.23 -20.03
C SER A 88 10.10 -5.44 -20.46
N THR A 89 10.63 -6.28 -21.33
CA THR A 89 10.00 -7.56 -21.71
C THR A 89 10.52 -8.75 -20.90
N ASP A 90 11.65 -8.59 -20.21
CA ASP A 90 12.37 -9.67 -19.52
C ASP A 90 12.69 -9.36 -18.05
N GLY A 91 12.34 -8.15 -17.58
CA GLY A 91 12.66 -7.63 -16.25
C GLY A 91 14.13 -7.27 -16.06
N ARG A 92 15.01 -7.55 -17.04
CA ARG A 92 16.47 -7.40 -16.98
C ARG A 92 16.94 -6.19 -17.78
N SER A 93 16.37 -6.02 -18.97
CA SER A 93 16.71 -4.98 -19.94
C SER A 93 15.57 -3.97 -19.97
N TRP A 94 15.83 -2.79 -19.43
CA TRP A 94 14.82 -1.73 -19.29
C TRP A 94 15.07 -0.59 -20.26
N HIS A 95 13.98 0.04 -20.70
CA HIS A 95 14.01 1.21 -21.57
C HIS A 95 13.15 2.31 -20.96
N PRO A 96 13.62 3.57 -20.89
CA PRO A 96 12.79 4.67 -20.43
C PRO A 96 11.70 4.96 -21.45
N LEU A 97 10.49 5.24 -20.97
CA LEU A 97 9.40 5.72 -21.82
C LEU A 97 9.53 7.23 -22.07
N ALA A 98 9.09 7.67 -23.24
CA ALA A 98 8.93 9.09 -23.51
C ALA A 98 7.79 9.64 -22.64
N ILE A 99 7.99 10.84 -22.08
CA ILE A 99 7.05 11.50 -21.17
C ILE A 99 6.53 12.77 -21.84
N GLU A 100 5.22 12.92 -21.89
CA GLU A 100 4.55 14.14 -22.37
C GLU A 100 3.67 14.72 -21.25
N ALA A 101 4.29 15.55 -20.42
CA ALA A 101 3.59 16.39 -19.45
C ALA A 101 2.96 17.60 -20.13
N LYS A 102 1.85 18.09 -19.59
CA LYS A 102 1.07 19.22 -20.11
C LYS A 102 0.90 20.35 -19.12
N THR A 103 0.88 20.05 -17.82
CA THR A 103 0.65 21.04 -16.77
C THR A 103 1.92 21.28 -15.94
N TYR A 104 1.98 22.44 -15.31
CA TYR A 104 3.10 22.81 -14.42
C TYR A 104 3.38 21.75 -13.33
N TYR A 105 2.32 21.19 -12.74
CA TYR A 105 2.48 20.13 -11.72
C TYR A 105 2.71 18.76 -12.34
N GLY A 106 2.11 18.48 -13.50
CA GLY A 106 2.35 17.27 -14.27
C GLY A 106 3.83 17.08 -14.61
N GLU A 107 4.52 18.15 -15.03
CA GLU A 107 5.97 18.17 -15.25
C GLU A 107 6.80 17.78 -14.02
N GLN A 108 6.19 17.84 -12.82
CA GLN A 108 6.84 17.59 -11.55
C GLN A 108 6.31 16.37 -10.80
N ASN A 109 5.36 15.63 -11.38
CA ASN A 109 4.75 14.48 -10.72
C ASN A 109 5.78 13.42 -10.34
N ILE A 110 5.61 12.83 -9.16
CA ILE A 110 6.12 11.50 -8.85
C ILE A 110 4.99 10.53 -9.14
N LEU A 111 5.19 9.63 -10.10
CA LEU A 111 4.22 8.58 -10.43
C LEU A 111 4.24 7.54 -9.30
N SER A 112 3.10 7.35 -8.63
CA SER A 112 3.02 6.60 -7.36
C SER A 112 2.32 5.26 -7.48
N SER A 113 1.53 5.04 -8.54
CA SER A 113 0.91 3.75 -8.81
C SER A 113 0.78 3.51 -10.30
N VAL A 114 1.01 2.26 -10.72
CA VAL A 114 0.92 1.83 -12.11
C VAL A 114 0.06 0.57 -12.22
N ALA A 115 -0.78 0.56 -13.26
CA ALA A 115 -1.46 -0.64 -13.71
C ALA A 115 -1.33 -0.74 -15.22
N CYS A 116 -1.67 -1.89 -15.76
CA CYS A 116 -1.63 -2.08 -17.20
C CYS A 116 -2.77 -2.97 -17.67
N ARG A 117 -3.18 -2.78 -18.92
CA ARG A 117 -4.22 -3.55 -19.59
C ARG A 117 -3.88 -3.65 -21.07
N ASN A 118 -3.98 -4.86 -21.64
CA ASN A 118 -3.68 -5.12 -23.06
C ASN A 118 -2.28 -4.62 -23.47
N GLY A 119 -1.28 -4.84 -22.61
CA GLY A 119 0.10 -4.44 -22.87
C GLY A 119 0.38 -2.94 -22.81
N ARG A 120 -0.56 -2.13 -22.33
CA ARG A 120 -0.38 -0.68 -22.14
C ARG A 120 -0.54 -0.29 -20.69
N MET A 121 0.29 0.63 -20.23
CA MET A 121 0.21 1.14 -18.87
C MET A 121 -0.66 2.40 -18.74
N ALA A 122 -1.18 2.60 -17.54
CA ALA A 122 -1.60 3.90 -17.03
C ALA A 122 -1.02 4.09 -15.63
N ALA A 123 -0.91 5.34 -15.20
CA ALA A 123 -0.36 5.66 -13.89
C ALA A 123 -1.14 6.82 -13.24
N VAL A 124 -1.03 6.89 -11.93
CA VAL A 124 -1.38 8.09 -11.16
C VAL A 124 -0.12 8.62 -10.50
N GLY A 125 -0.01 9.95 -10.45
CA GLY A 125 1.10 10.62 -9.81
C GLY A 125 0.69 11.95 -9.24
N ALA A 126 1.53 12.52 -8.38
CA ALA A 126 1.25 13.82 -7.79
C ALA A 126 2.53 14.60 -7.50
N LYS A 127 2.36 15.92 -7.37
CA LYS A 127 3.35 16.82 -6.75
C LYS A 127 2.68 17.58 -5.61
N VAL A 128 3.27 17.55 -4.43
CA VAL A 128 2.83 18.41 -3.31
C VAL A 128 3.16 19.86 -3.66
N GLY A 129 2.18 20.78 -3.55
CA GLY A 129 2.44 22.20 -3.76
C GLY A 129 1.21 23.12 -3.88
N GLY A 130 1.50 24.41 -4.06
CA GLY A 130 0.52 25.50 -4.09
C GLY A 130 0.12 25.96 -2.68
N ALA A 131 -0.92 26.81 -2.59
CA ALA A 131 -1.24 27.61 -1.40
C ALA A 131 -1.50 26.86 -0.08
N HIS A 132 -1.56 25.52 -0.06
CA HIS A 132 -1.81 24.71 1.14
C HIS A 132 -1.01 23.39 1.17
N GLY A 133 -0.02 23.22 0.28
CA GLY A 133 0.76 21.97 0.22
C GLY A 133 -0.06 20.72 -0.14
N ASN A 134 -1.26 20.87 -0.71
CA ASN A 134 -2.06 19.72 -1.12
C ASN A 134 -1.44 19.05 -2.36
N PRO A 135 -1.55 17.71 -2.48
CA PRO A 135 -1.14 16.98 -3.68
C PRO A 135 -1.87 17.48 -4.94
N ARG A 136 -1.11 17.70 -6.00
CA ARG A 136 -1.59 18.02 -7.35
C ARG A 136 -1.50 16.75 -8.19
N THR A 137 -2.56 15.97 -8.09
CA THR A 137 -2.66 14.64 -8.70
C THR A 137 -3.02 14.74 -10.18
N SER A 138 -2.38 13.91 -10.99
CA SER A 138 -2.69 13.72 -12.41
C SER A 138 -2.74 12.23 -12.73
N SER A 139 -3.56 11.87 -13.72
CA SER A 139 -3.52 10.55 -14.35
C SER A 139 -2.72 10.61 -15.64
N TRP A 140 -2.16 9.47 -16.02
CA TRP A 140 -1.27 9.30 -17.16
C TRP A 140 -1.66 8.04 -17.92
N TYR A 141 -1.57 8.08 -19.25
CA TYR A 141 -1.86 6.92 -20.08
C TYR A 141 -0.80 6.74 -21.17
N GLU A 142 -0.50 5.49 -21.50
CA GLU A 142 0.38 5.17 -22.61
C GLU A 142 -0.37 5.26 -23.95
N THR A 143 0.14 6.12 -24.83
CA THR A 143 -0.35 6.25 -26.20
C THR A 143 0.02 5.02 -27.05
N ALA A 144 -0.60 4.87 -28.22
CA ALA A 144 -0.24 3.81 -29.15
C ALA A 144 1.23 3.86 -29.63
N ALA A 145 1.88 5.02 -29.51
CA ALA A 145 3.28 5.22 -29.86
C ALA A 145 4.26 4.93 -28.70
N GLY A 146 3.78 4.43 -27.55
CA GLY A 146 4.63 4.15 -26.38
C GLY A 146 5.05 5.37 -25.57
N THR A 147 4.45 6.54 -25.83
CA THR A 147 4.64 7.75 -25.00
C THR A 147 3.64 7.76 -23.87
N LEU A 148 4.11 7.98 -22.63
CA LEU A 148 3.27 8.17 -21.46
C LEU A 148 2.87 9.65 -21.35
N ARG A 149 1.59 9.93 -21.50
CA ARG A 149 1.04 11.29 -21.62
C ARG A 149 0.15 11.64 -20.43
N GLU A 150 0.27 12.86 -19.95
CA GLU A 150 -0.60 13.41 -18.91
C GLU A 150 -2.03 13.60 -19.44
N VAL A 151 -3.02 13.18 -18.65
CA VAL A 151 -4.43 13.51 -18.84
C VAL A 151 -4.72 14.84 -18.16
N THR A 152 -5.07 15.86 -18.96
CA THR A 152 -5.56 17.12 -18.42
C THR A 152 -6.96 16.92 -17.85
N ALA A 153 -7.13 17.21 -16.57
CA ALA A 153 -8.40 17.08 -15.87
C ALA A 153 -8.75 18.38 -15.11
N PRO A 154 -10.05 18.66 -14.88
CA PRO A 154 -10.47 19.68 -13.93
C PRO A 154 -9.88 19.42 -12.54
N PHE A 155 -9.58 20.48 -11.79
CA PHE A 155 -8.96 20.39 -10.47
C PHE A 155 -9.78 19.52 -9.51
N GLU A 156 -11.11 19.62 -9.58
CA GLU A 156 -12.07 18.94 -8.72
C GLU A 156 -12.11 17.41 -8.90
N LEU A 157 -11.54 16.89 -9.99
CA LEU A 157 -11.50 15.45 -10.25
C LEU A 157 -10.73 14.73 -9.14
N TYR A 158 -9.56 15.23 -8.76
CA TYR A 158 -8.74 14.64 -7.69
C TYR A 158 -8.59 15.56 -6.48
N GLY A 159 -8.69 16.88 -6.71
CA GLY A 159 -8.56 17.93 -5.71
C GLY A 159 -9.91 18.54 -5.33
N GLY A 160 -9.88 19.82 -4.98
CA GLY A 160 -11.04 20.57 -4.53
C GLY A 160 -11.35 20.41 -3.04
N PRO A 161 -12.40 21.10 -2.53
CA PRO A 161 -12.76 21.10 -1.11
C PRO A 161 -13.18 19.75 -0.54
N GLN A 162 -13.46 18.76 -1.40
CA GLN A 162 -13.89 17.42 -1.00
C GLN A 162 -12.74 16.40 -1.06
N ALA A 163 -11.52 16.79 -1.47
CA ALA A 163 -10.41 15.87 -1.61
C ALA A 163 -9.84 15.43 -0.27
N VAL A 164 -9.58 14.12 -0.15
CA VAL A 164 -8.81 13.54 0.95
C VAL A 164 -7.53 12.92 0.40
N ASN A 165 -7.65 11.87 -0.43
CA ASN A 165 -6.51 11.31 -1.13
C ASN A 165 -6.92 10.48 -2.36
N VAL A 166 -5.94 10.25 -3.24
CA VAL A 166 -5.98 9.25 -4.30
C VAL A 166 -5.01 8.13 -3.90
N SER A 167 -5.45 6.88 -4.00
CA SER A 167 -4.69 5.71 -3.56
C SER A 167 -4.09 4.97 -4.74
N ARG A 168 -4.64 3.81 -5.12
CA ARG A 168 -4.07 2.87 -6.10
C ARG A 168 -4.86 2.87 -7.39
N LEU A 169 -4.16 2.63 -8.49
CA LEU A 169 -4.74 2.38 -9.80
C LEU A 169 -4.63 0.87 -10.09
N ASP A 170 -5.71 0.28 -10.60
CA ASP A 170 -5.71 -1.05 -11.19
C ASP A 170 -6.51 -1.08 -12.50
N ALA A 171 -6.37 -2.16 -13.27
CA ALA A 171 -7.00 -2.37 -14.55
C ALA A 171 -7.56 -3.78 -14.68
N GLY A 172 -8.68 -3.90 -15.39
CA GLY A 172 -9.39 -5.15 -15.57
C GLY A 172 -10.22 -5.18 -16.85
N PRO A 173 -11.00 -6.25 -17.07
CA PRO A 173 -11.88 -6.34 -18.24
C PRO A 173 -12.81 -5.12 -18.37
N ALA A 174 -13.31 -4.59 -17.24
CA ALA A 174 -14.21 -3.44 -17.14
C ALA A 174 -13.54 -2.07 -17.36
N GLY A 175 -12.22 -2.00 -17.55
CA GLY A 175 -11.47 -0.76 -17.75
C GLY A 175 -10.44 -0.52 -16.65
N TRP A 176 -10.48 0.67 -16.05
CA TRP A 176 -9.51 1.15 -15.07
C TRP A 176 -10.25 1.66 -13.84
N LEU A 177 -9.70 1.38 -12.67
CA LEU A 177 -10.21 1.81 -11.38
C LEU A 177 -9.10 2.50 -10.61
N ILE A 178 -9.37 3.72 -10.16
CA ILE A 178 -8.60 4.35 -9.09
C ILE A 178 -9.42 4.25 -7.81
N THR A 179 -8.78 3.87 -6.71
CA THR A 179 -9.36 3.92 -5.36
C THR A 179 -8.85 5.13 -4.59
N GLY A 180 -9.57 5.54 -3.54
CA GLY A 180 -9.17 6.68 -2.71
C GLY A 180 -10.33 7.18 -1.87
N ASN A 181 -10.21 8.40 -1.36
CA ASN A 181 -11.15 8.93 -0.38
C ASN A 181 -11.50 10.39 -0.67
N ARG A 182 -12.74 10.72 -0.32
CA ARG A 182 -13.31 12.06 -0.34
C ARG A 182 -13.87 12.38 1.04
N MET A 183 -14.28 13.62 1.27
CA MET A 183 -14.92 14.01 2.54
C MET A 183 -16.20 13.19 2.82
N SER A 184 -16.82 12.60 1.79
CA SER A 184 -17.95 11.68 1.92
C SER A 184 -17.57 10.23 2.26
N GLY A 185 -16.29 9.93 2.53
CA GLY A 185 -15.78 8.57 2.73
C GLY A 185 -15.05 8.00 1.50
N ALA A 186 -15.02 6.67 1.41
CA ALA A 186 -14.40 5.96 0.29
C ALA A 186 -15.00 6.39 -1.05
N ALA A 187 -14.15 6.46 -2.07
CA ALA A 187 -14.50 6.88 -3.42
C ALA A 187 -13.75 6.05 -4.46
N ALA A 188 -14.30 6.05 -5.67
CA ALA A 188 -13.73 5.39 -6.83
C ALA A 188 -13.70 6.35 -8.02
N TRP A 189 -12.72 6.16 -8.90
CA TRP A 189 -12.73 6.77 -10.22
C TRP A 189 -12.64 5.68 -11.27
N THR A 190 -13.52 5.73 -12.27
CA THR A 190 -13.54 4.73 -13.34
C THR A 190 -13.17 5.34 -14.67
N SER A 191 -12.49 4.57 -15.51
CA SER A 191 -12.25 4.91 -16.91
C SER A 191 -12.35 3.67 -17.79
N ALA A 192 -12.85 3.81 -19.02
CA ALA A 192 -12.80 2.72 -20.00
C ALA A 192 -11.40 2.53 -20.58
N ASP A 193 -10.60 3.61 -20.69
CA ASP A 193 -9.37 3.65 -21.49
C ASP A 193 -8.20 4.43 -20.84
N ALA A 194 -8.37 4.87 -19.60
CA ALA A 194 -7.45 5.72 -18.82
C ALA A 194 -7.23 7.14 -19.37
N THR A 195 -7.89 7.55 -20.45
CA THR A 195 -7.75 8.89 -21.02
C THR A 195 -8.70 9.91 -20.37
N ARG A 196 -9.73 9.43 -19.67
CA ARG A 196 -10.66 10.23 -18.89
C ARG A 196 -11.21 9.39 -17.74
N PHE A 197 -11.14 9.93 -16.53
CA PHE A 197 -11.76 9.34 -15.36
C PHE A 197 -13.00 10.11 -14.93
N ASP A 198 -14.04 9.38 -14.54
CA ASP A 198 -15.20 9.93 -13.83
C ASP A 198 -15.08 9.58 -12.35
N ILE A 199 -15.31 10.56 -11.46
CA ILE A 199 -15.32 10.35 -10.01
C ILE A 199 -16.70 9.92 -9.52
N HIS A 200 -16.73 8.88 -8.69
CA HIS A 200 -17.91 8.39 -7.98
C HIS A 200 -17.74 8.66 -6.49
N GLU A 201 -17.94 9.92 -6.10
CA GLU A 201 -18.08 10.31 -4.70
C GLU A 201 -19.55 10.14 -4.25
N ARG A 202 -19.78 9.91 -2.95
CA ARG A 202 -21.12 9.54 -2.42
C ARG A 202 -21.73 8.31 -3.10
N ALA A 203 -20.88 7.41 -3.62
CA ALA A 203 -21.32 6.22 -4.33
C ALA A 203 -22.16 5.30 -3.41
N PRO A 204 -23.33 4.82 -3.85
CA PRO A 204 -24.18 3.93 -3.06
C PRO A 204 -23.41 2.70 -2.56
N GLY A 205 -23.49 2.46 -1.25
CA GLY A 205 -22.85 1.32 -0.57
C GLY A 205 -21.34 1.43 -0.35
N LEU A 206 -20.66 2.43 -0.92
CA LEU A 206 -19.24 2.70 -0.70
C LEU A 206 -19.01 3.86 0.27
N ALA A 207 -19.78 4.95 0.13
CA ALA A 207 -19.59 6.17 0.92
C ALA A 207 -19.96 6.00 2.40
N SER A 208 -19.47 6.94 3.23
CA SER A 208 -19.81 7.05 4.64
C SER A 208 -21.33 7.24 4.81
N THR A 209 -21.85 6.72 5.92
CA THR A 209 -23.27 6.83 6.28
C THR A 209 -23.41 7.34 7.71
N ALA A 210 -24.64 7.53 8.18
CA ALA A 210 -24.89 7.84 9.60
C ALA A 210 -24.43 6.72 10.56
N ALA A 211 -24.17 5.51 10.05
CA ALA A 211 -23.68 4.39 10.86
C ALA A 211 -22.15 4.35 10.97
N GLY A 212 -21.42 5.16 10.20
CA GLY A 212 -19.96 5.16 10.22
C GLY A 212 -19.30 5.68 8.95
N GLU A 213 -17.98 5.82 9.04
CA GLU A 213 -17.15 6.40 8.00
C GLU A 213 -16.35 5.33 7.24
N SER A 214 -16.32 5.40 5.92
CA SER A 214 -15.62 4.41 5.08
C SER A 214 -14.30 4.95 4.51
N TRP A 215 -13.33 4.06 4.33
CA TRP A 215 -12.05 4.33 3.69
C TRP A 215 -11.65 3.22 2.71
N ALA A 216 -11.16 3.59 1.53
CA ALA A 216 -10.59 2.69 0.53
C ALA A 216 -9.06 2.88 0.38
N PHE A 217 -8.33 1.77 0.30
CA PHE A 217 -6.86 1.76 0.18
C PHE A 217 -6.38 1.13 -1.12
N ASP A 218 -6.98 0.02 -1.55
CA ASP A 218 -6.56 -0.75 -2.72
C ASP A 218 -7.76 -1.39 -3.40
N GLY A 219 -7.59 -1.80 -4.65
CA GLY A 219 -8.63 -2.51 -5.38
C GLY A 219 -8.06 -3.29 -6.55
N VAL A 220 -8.73 -4.39 -6.90
CA VAL A 220 -8.34 -5.31 -7.96
C VAL A 220 -9.54 -5.68 -8.82
N PRO A 221 -9.34 -6.06 -10.10
CA PRO A 221 -10.39 -6.70 -10.86
C PRO A 221 -10.82 -8.02 -10.20
N SER A 222 -12.13 -8.28 -10.17
CA SER A 222 -12.69 -9.52 -9.63
C SER A 222 -13.84 -9.98 -10.52
N GLY A 223 -13.61 -11.06 -11.27
CA GLY A 223 -14.53 -11.49 -12.32
C GLY A 223 -14.73 -10.40 -13.38
N ALA A 224 -15.98 -10.00 -13.61
CA ALA A 224 -16.33 -8.91 -14.53
C ALA A 224 -16.32 -7.52 -13.87
N GLY A 225 -16.12 -7.44 -12.55
CA GLY A 225 -16.22 -6.20 -11.79
C GLY A 225 -14.95 -5.90 -11.00
N TRP A 226 -15.16 -5.27 -9.85
CA TRP A 226 -14.13 -4.73 -8.97
C TRP A 226 -14.31 -5.24 -7.54
N LEU A 227 -13.20 -5.47 -6.87
CA LEU A 227 -13.10 -5.68 -5.44
C LEU A 227 -12.22 -4.58 -4.86
N VAL A 228 -12.74 -3.84 -3.89
CA VAL A 228 -12.00 -2.79 -3.16
C VAL A 228 -11.87 -3.20 -1.72
N VAL A 229 -10.74 -2.86 -1.10
CA VAL A 229 -10.47 -3.14 0.30
C VAL A 229 -10.12 -1.88 1.06
N GLY A 230 -10.47 -1.86 2.34
CA GLY A 230 -10.15 -0.77 3.23
C GLY A 230 -10.62 -0.95 4.66
N GLY A 231 -11.21 0.10 5.21
CA GLY A 231 -11.67 0.13 6.59
C GLY A 231 -12.99 0.87 6.75
N TYR A 232 -13.67 0.59 7.85
CA TYR A 232 -14.91 1.23 8.25
C TYR A 232 -14.83 1.63 9.72
N LEU A 233 -15.11 2.88 10.05
CA LEU A 233 -15.15 3.39 11.42
C LEU A 233 -16.61 3.50 11.87
N PRO A 234 -17.13 2.57 12.68
CA PRO A 234 -18.49 2.67 13.18
C PRO A 234 -18.69 3.93 14.03
N THR A 235 -19.87 4.55 13.93
CA THR A 235 -20.21 5.70 14.77
C THR A 235 -20.13 5.33 16.26
N GLY A 236 -19.46 6.18 17.04
CA GLY A 236 -19.25 5.94 18.47
C GLY A 236 -18.04 5.07 18.80
N ARG A 237 -17.28 4.62 17.80
CA ARG A 237 -15.96 4.01 17.97
C ARG A 237 -14.85 4.94 17.52
N ILE A 238 -13.63 4.65 17.99
CA ILE A 238 -12.38 5.31 17.56
C ILE A 238 -11.55 4.41 16.65
N ASP A 239 -11.73 3.09 16.78
CA ASP A 239 -11.01 2.07 16.01
C ASP A 239 -11.83 1.62 14.80
N ARG A 240 -11.13 1.38 13.69
CA ARG A 240 -11.72 0.89 12.43
C ARG A 240 -11.89 -0.62 12.47
N ASP A 241 -12.87 -1.09 11.71
CA ASP A 241 -13.06 -2.48 11.33
C ASP A 241 -12.54 -2.69 9.89
N ALA A 242 -11.98 -3.87 9.63
CA ALA A 242 -11.62 -4.31 8.29
C ALA A 242 -12.88 -4.44 7.42
N ALA A 243 -12.84 -3.86 6.21
CA ALA A 243 -13.97 -3.87 5.29
C ALA A 243 -13.51 -3.96 3.83
N GLY A 244 -14.36 -4.51 2.97
CA GLY A 244 -14.21 -4.41 1.53
C GLY A 244 -15.53 -4.13 0.84
N TRP A 245 -15.49 -3.98 -0.47
CA TRP A 245 -16.65 -3.70 -1.30
C TRP A 245 -16.50 -4.39 -2.65
N THR A 246 -17.59 -4.91 -3.20
CA THR A 246 -17.63 -5.36 -4.59
C THR A 246 -18.51 -4.46 -5.42
N SER A 247 -18.17 -4.33 -6.70
CA SER A 247 -19.00 -3.61 -7.65
C SER A 247 -18.89 -4.21 -9.04
N PRO A 248 -20.00 -4.44 -9.76
CA PRO A 248 -19.95 -4.89 -11.15
C PRO A 248 -19.49 -3.78 -12.11
N ASP A 249 -19.63 -2.50 -11.74
CA ASP A 249 -19.44 -1.35 -12.64
C ASP A 249 -18.49 -0.27 -12.10
N GLY A 250 -18.06 -0.38 -10.85
CA GLY A 250 -17.26 0.62 -10.13
C GLY A 250 -18.05 1.83 -9.66
N ARG A 251 -19.38 1.80 -9.72
CA ARG A 251 -20.28 2.94 -9.42
C ARG A 251 -21.22 2.64 -8.26
N SER A 252 -21.80 1.45 -8.23
CA SER A 252 -22.65 0.98 -7.13
C SER A 252 -21.97 -0.19 -6.44
N TRP A 253 -21.93 -0.15 -5.12
CA TRP A 253 -21.09 -1.04 -4.33
C TRP A 253 -21.90 -1.82 -3.31
N THR A 254 -21.45 -3.04 -3.03
CA THR A 254 -21.95 -3.89 -1.95
C THR A 254 -20.83 -4.05 -0.94
N ALA A 255 -21.06 -3.62 0.29
CA ALA A 255 -20.12 -3.77 1.39
C ALA A 255 -19.96 -5.25 1.79
N ILE A 256 -18.74 -5.61 2.16
CA ILE A 256 -18.29 -6.93 2.59
C ILE A 256 -17.59 -6.74 3.93
N PRO A 257 -18.23 -7.11 5.06
CA PRO A 257 -17.62 -6.95 6.37
C PRO A 257 -16.54 -8.00 6.64
N ALA A 258 -15.68 -7.73 7.62
CA ALA A 258 -14.89 -8.77 8.25
C ALA A 258 -15.75 -9.65 9.19
N ALA A 259 -15.41 -10.94 9.23
CA ALA A 259 -15.87 -11.83 10.28
C ALA A 259 -15.20 -11.44 11.60
N GLU A 260 -15.95 -11.53 12.69
CA GLU A 260 -15.43 -11.38 14.05
C GLU A 260 -14.64 -10.06 14.24
N PRO A 261 -15.30 -8.89 14.05
CA PRO A 261 -14.65 -7.61 14.33
C PRO A 261 -14.22 -7.57 15.79
N THR A 262 -13.00 -7.12 16.04
CA THR A 262 -12.48 -6.96 17.40
C THR A 262 -12.56 -5.49 17.83
N PRO A 263 -12.39 -5.20 19.13
CA PRO A 263 -12.28 -3.83 19.60
C PRO A 263 -11.03 -3.10 19.06
N ASP A 264 -10.02 -3.84 18.60
CA ASP A 264 -8.76 -3.28 18.10
C ASP A 264 -8.95 -2.57 16.76
N TYR A 265 -7.96 -1.74 16.39
CA TYR A 265 -7.87 -1.16 15.07
C TYR A 265 -7.62 -2.23 13.99
N GLU A 266 -8.48 -2.26 12.98
CA GLU A 266 -8.41 -3.16 11.85
C GLU A 266 -8.62 -2.45 10.52
N GLU A 267 -7.82 -2.78 9.52
CA GLU A 267 -8.07 -2.36 8.13
C GLU A 267 -7.40 -3.29 7.14
N LEU A 268 -8.03 -3.45 5.98
CA LEU A 268 -7.46 -4.13 4.82
C LEU A 268 -6.70 -3.09 3.98
N GLN A 269 -5.43 -3.32 3.65
CA GLN A 269 -4.60 -2.28 3.00
C GLN A 269 -4.20 -2.64 1.57
N ARG A 270 -3.95 -3.91 1.28
CA ARG A 270 -3.61 -4.42 -0.06
C ARG A 270 -4.38 -5.69 -0.34
N VAL A 271 -4.67 -5.96 -1.61
CA VAL A 271 -5.39 -7.17 -2.02
C VAL A 271 -4.77 -7.79 -3.26
N ALA A 272 -4.72 -9.11 -3.29
CA ALA A 272 -4.35 -9.88 -4.47
C ALA A 272 -5.40 -10.97 -4.73
N VAL A 273 -5.56 -11.34 -6.00
CA VAL A 273 -6.46 -12.42 -6.43
C VAL A 273 -5.66 -13.71 -6.55
N ALA A 274 -5.88 -14.63 -5.61
CA ALA A 274 -5.42 -16.02 -5.68
C ALA A 274 -6.60 -16.91 -6.11
N ASP A 275 -6.65 -18.19 -5.67
CA ASP A 275 -7.85 -19.02 -5.79
C ASP A 275 -9.10 -18.33 -5.21
N VAL A 276 -8.88 -17.57 -4.14
CA VAL A 276 -9.83 -16.60 -3.58
C VAL A 276 -9.09 -15.29 -3.33
N PRO A 277 -9.78 -14.14 -3.36
CA PRO A 277 -9.16 -12.88 -2.96
C PRO A 277 -8.58 -12.95 -1.54
N VAL A 278 -7.34 -12.48 -1.40
CA VAL A 278 -6.64 -12.37 -0.13
C VAL A 278 -6.27 -10.91 0.08
N ALA A 279 -6.79 -10.33 1.16
CA ALA A 279 -6.42 -9.00 1.61
C ALA A 279 -5.38 -9.10 2.72
N VAL A 280 -4.45 -8.17 2.77
CA VAL A 280 -3.45 -8.05 3.83
C VAL A 280 -3.49 -6.63 4.38
N GLY A 281 -3.39 -6.50 5.68
CA GLY A 281 -3.52 -5.24 6.38
C GLY A 281 -3.08 -5.36 7.83
N VAL A 282 -3.67 -4.56 8.71
CA VAL A 282 -3.27 -4.47 10.12
C VAL A 282 -4.43 -4.85 11.03
N ARG A 283 -4.12 -5.50 12.14
CA ARG A 283 -5.03 -5.75 13.27
C ARG A 283 -4.23 -5.57 14.56
N GLY A 284 -4.57 -4.53 15.31
CA GLY A 284 -3.79 -4.11 16.48
C GLY A 284 -2.31 -3.92 16.12
N GLY A 285 -1.41 -4.59 16.87
CA GLY A 285 0.03 -4.50 16.67
C GLY A 285 0.63 -5.45 15.62
N ARG A 286 -0.17 -6.09 14.75
CA ARG A 286 0.31 -7.11 13.81
C ARG A 286 -0.23 -6.92 12.40
N PHE A 287 0.45 -7.52 11.42
CA PHE A 287 -0.12 -7.72 10.10
C PHE A 287 -0.99 -8.97 10.09
N VAL A 288 -2.09 -8.92 9.37
CA VAL A 288 -3.03 -10.04 9.20
C VAL A 288 -3.38 -10.18 7.73
N ALA A 289 -3.58 -11.42 7.30
CA ALA A 289 -4.18 -11.76 6.02
C ALA A 289 -5.63 -12.21 6.25
N TRP A 290 -6.54 -11.75 5.41
CA TRP A 290 -7.95 -12.15 5.35
C TRP A 290 -8.24 -12.78 4.01
N ARG A 291 -9.02 -13.86 4.02
CA ARG A 291 -9.51 -14.51 2.81
C ARG A 291 -10.98 -14.20 2.63
N LEU A 292 -11.38 -13.87 1.41
CA LEU A 292 -12.78 -13.72 1.09
C LEU A 292 -13.45 -15.10 1.06
N GLN A 293 -14.44 -15.31 1.93
CA GLN A 293 -15.25 -16.53 1.96
C GLN A 293 -16.72 -16.14 1.83
N GLY A 294 -17.33 -16.45 0.69
CA GLY A 294 -18.67 -15.96 0.36
C GLY A 294 -18.71 -14.44 0.25
N GLN A 295 -19.34 -13.78 1.22
CA GLN A 295 -19.46 -12.32 1.32
C GLN A 295 -18.88 -11.78 2.63
N THR A 296 -17.85 -12.45 3.15
CA THR A 296 -17.21 -12.07 4.42
C THR A 296 -15.70 -12.23 4.34
N TRP A 297 -14.97 -11.26 4.89
CA TRP A 297 -13.52 -11.36 5.06
C TRP A 297 -13.18 -12.15 6.32
N VAL A 298 -12.62 -13.34 6.17
CA VAL A 298 -12.27 -14.21 7.31
C VAL A 298 -10.77 -14.12 7.57
N PRO A 299 -10.33 -13.81 8.81
CA PRO A 299 -8.92 -13.83 9.18
C PRO A 299 -8.30 -15.21 8.91
N ALA A 300 -7.13 -15.24 8.26
CA ALA A 300 -6.47 -16.47 7.83
C ALA A 300 -5.14 -16.71 8.54
N GLY A 301 -4.35 -15.66 8.78
CA GLY A 301 -3.03 -15.76 9.40
C GLY A 301 -2.50 -14.40 9.84
N ALA A 302 -1.67 -14.39 10.89
CA ALA A 302 -1.06 -13.18 11.44
C ALA A 302 0.46 -13.29 11.44
N PHE A 303 1.16 -12.18 11.16
CA PHE A 303 2.62 -12.17 11.00
C PHE A 303 3.21 -10.78 11.27
N GLY A 304 4.53 -10.74 11.46
CA GLY A 304 5.27 -9.53 11.78
C GLY A 304 4.72 -8.77 12.99
N ALA A 305 5.15 -7.52 13.10
CA ALA A 305 4.68 -6.56 14.09
C ALA A 305 4.63 -5.16 13.47
N VAL A 306 3.73 -4.32 13.98
CA VAL A 306 3.61 -2.90 13.65
C VAL A 306 4.06 -2.12 14.88
N ALA A 307 4.98 -1.16 14.72
CA ALA A 307 5.42 -0.36 15.85
C ALA A 307 4.23 0.47 16.41
N PRO A 308 4.02 0.54 17.74
CA PRO A 308 2.90 1.27 18.34
C PRO A 308 2.85 2.77 17.97
N ALA A 309 4.01 3.36 17.69
CA ALA A 309 4.15 4.76 17.29
C ALA A 309 4.33 4.95 15.77
N GLY A 310 4.34 3.86 14.99
CA GLY A 310 4.72 3.86 13.57
C GLY A 310 3.53 3.95 12.63
N ARG A 311 3.69 4.68 11.51
CA ARG A 311 2.79 4.63 10.34
C ARG A 311 3.02 3.35 9.52
N GLY A 312 3.10 2.22 10.21
CA GLY A 312 3.31 0.92 9.60
C GLY A 312 2.11 0.49 8.76
N GLY A 313 2.33 -0.44 7.85
CA GLY A 313 1.30 -0.93 6.95
C GLY A 313 1.85 -1.80 5.84
N VAL A 314 0.95 -2.31 5.02
CA VAL A 314 1.21 -3.16 3.89
C VAL A 314 1.33 -2.30 2.64
N ARG A 315 2.42 -2.49 1.91
CA ARG A 315 2.87 -1.59 0.85
C ARG A 315 2.59 -2.16 -0.53
N SER A 316 2.79 -3.46 -0.70
CA SER A 316 2.38 -4.22 -1.87
C SER A 316 2.10 -5.68 -1.50
N VAL A 317 1.20 -6.31 -2.25
CA VAL A 317 0.95 -7.76 -2.21
C VAL A 317 0.84 -8.24 -3.65
N ALA A 318 1.50 -9.35 -3.95
CA ALA A 318 1.42 -10.02 -5.25
C ALA A 318 1.18 -11.52 -5.04
N TYR A 319 0.51 -12.16 -6.00
CA TYR A 319 0.25 -13.58 -6.00
C TYR A 319 0.66 -14.21 -7.33
N ALA A 320 1.50 -15.23 -7.28
CA ALA A 320 1.82 -16.07 -8.43
C ALA A 320 2.20 -17.48 -7.95
N ASP A 321 1.89 -18.49 -8.78
CA ASP A 321 2.32 -19.87 -8.59
C ASP A 321 2.03 -20.44 -7.18
N GLY A 322 0.86 -20.11 -6.62
CA GLY A 322 0.46 -20.56 -5.29
C GLY A 322 1.03 -19.76 -4.12
N VAL A 323 1.92 -18.79 -4.37
CA VAL A 323 2.64 -18.05 -3.33
C VAL A 323 2.21 -16.59 -3.31
N LEU A 324 1.76 -16.13 -2.14
CA LEU A 324 1.63 -14.71 -1.83
C LEU A 324 2.98 -14.15 -1.43
N THR A 325 3.31 -12.98 -1.95
CA THR A 325 4.46 -12.18 -1.50
C THR A 325 3.96 -10.82 -1.03
N ALA A 326 4.34 -10.41 0.17
CA ALA A 326 3.90 -9.15 0.76
C ALA A 326 5.09 -8.31 1.19
N VAL A 327 5.02 -7.01 0.89
CA VAL A 327 5.93 -5.99 1.43
C VAL A 327 5.21 -5.24 2.53
N THR A 328 5.80 -5.22 3.72
CA THR A 328 5.28 -4.49 4.87
C THR A 328 6.27 -3.43 5.32
N SER A 329 5.78 -2.45 6.08
CA SER A 329 6.61 -1.52 6.85
C SER A 329 6.11 -1.50 8.28
N ASP A 330 6.99 -1.65 9.25
CA ASP A 330 6.67 -1.54 10.68
C ASP A 330 6.67 -0.07 11.17
N GLY A 331 6.97 0.87 10.27
CA GLY A 331 7.17 2.30 10.58
C GLY A 331 8.65 2.70 10.72
N ILE A 332 9.58 1.75 10.78
CA ILE A 332 11.03 1.95 10.88
C ILE A 332 11.74 1.40 9.64
N ALA A 333 11.37 0.22 9.18
CA ALA A 333 11.97 -0.45 8.02
C ALA A 333 10.91 -1.16 7.16
N TYR A 334 11.30 -1.54 5.96
CA TYR A 334 10.52 -2.45 5.11
C TYR A 334 10.93 -3.91 5.34
N SER A 335 9.98 -4.82 5.16
CA SER A 335 10.21 -6.27 5.24
C SER A 335 9.45 -7.00 4.15
N LEU A 336 9.98 -8.15 3.73
CA LEU A 336 9.39 -9.02 2.72
C LEU A 336 8.95 -10.33 3.37
N TRP A 337 7.76 -10.79 3.00
CA TRP A 337 7.14 -12.00 3.52
C TRP A 337 6.60 -12.85 2.39
N SER A 338 6.57 -14.16 2.61
CA SER A 338 5.97 -15.13 1.69
C SER A 338 4.99 -16.03 2.41
N SER A 339 3.92 -16.42 1.72
CA SER A 339 2.93 -17.38 2.20
C SER A 339 2.54 -18.35 1.08
N PRO A 340 2.85 -19.66 1.22
CA PRO A 340 2.55 -20.68 0.22
C PRO A 340 1.14 -21.29 0.36
N ASP A 341 0.34 -20.84 1.34
CA ASP A 341 -0.94 -21.47 1.72
C ASP A 341 -2.12 -20.47 1.69
N GLY A 342 -1.99 -19.44 0.86
CA GLY A 342 -3.02 -18.42 0.69
C GLY A 342 -3.19 -17.53 1.93
N GLY A 343 -2.10 -17.21 2.62
CA GLY A 343 -2.03 -16.23 3.68
C GLY A 343 -2.22 -16.80 5.09
N ARG A 344 -2.20 -18.13 5.27
CA ARG A 344 -2.43 -18.75 6.59
C ARG A 344 -1.14 -18.80 7.40
N ALA A 345 -0.04 -19.21 6.79
CA ALA A 345 1.30 -19.17 7.36
C ALA A 345 2.19 -18.22 6.55
N TRP A 346 3.02 -17.46 7.27
CA TRP A 346 3.94 -16.49 6.68
C TRP A 346 5.35 -16.72 7.18
N SER A 347 6.30 -16.66 6.25
CA SER A 347 7.72 -16.73 6.55
C SER A 347 8.43 -15.47 6.06
N PRO A 348 9.36 -14.90 6.85
CA PRO A 348 10.16 -13.78 6.38
C PRO A 348 11.02 -14.21 5.20
N VAL A 349 11.27 -13.29 4.28
CA VAL A 349 12.15 -13.47 3.13
C VAL A 349 13.28 -12.46 3.24
N ALA A 350 14.51 -12.89 2.97
CA ALA A 350 15.65 -12.00 2.98
C ALA A 350 15.47 -10.88 1.93
N MET A 351 15.48 -9.63 2.38
CA MET A 351 15.50 -8.46 1.52
C MET A 351 16.88 -8.34 0.84
N PRO A 352 16.95 -7.96 -0.45
CA PRO A 352 18.23 -7.75 -1.13
C PRO A 352 18.98 -6.50 -0.65
N ALA A 353 18.27 -5.56 -0.04
CA ALA A 353 18.81 -4.37 0.59
C ALA A 353 17.95 -3.96 1.78
N GLN A 354 18.58 -3.39 2.81
CA GLN A 354 17.87 -2.81 3.95
C GLN A 354 17.33 -1.44 3.54
N VAL A 355 16.02 -1.23 3.73
CA VAL A 355 15.36 0.03 3.36
C VAL A 355 14.64 0.56 4.60
N ALA A 356 15.06 1.74 5.06
CA ALA A 356 14.38 2.44 6.14
C ALA A 356 13.01 2.95 5.63
N ALA A 357 12.00 2.89 6.48
CA ALA A 357 10.69 3.47 6.20
C ALA A 357 10.75 4.99 6.28
N GLY A 358 10.18 5.68 5.29
CA GLY A 358 10.20 7.13 5.19
C GLY A 358 9.32 7.63 4.05
N ALA A 359 9.11 8.94 3.98
CA ALA A 359 8.30 9.56 2.93
C ALA A 359 8.95 9.44 1.54
N ASP A 360 10.28 9.37 1.51
CA ASP A 360 11.05 9.33 0.27
C ASP A 360 11.48 7.93 -0.16
N SER A 361 11.28 6.91 0.69
CA SER A 361 11.62 5.52 0.42
C SER A 361 10.40 4.70 0.03
N ALA A 362 10.61 3.67 -0.79
CA ALA A 362 9.55 2.78 -1.24
C ALA A 362 10.08 1.37 -1.51
N VAL A 363 9.23 0.38 -1.24
CA VAL A 363 9.43 -1.00 -1.67
C VAL A 363 8.09 -1.50 -2.19
N ALA A 364 8.10 -2.07 -3.39
CA ALA A 364 6.92 -2.71 -3.98
C ALA A 364 7.33 -4.00 -4.67
N VAL A 365 6.39 -4.93 -4.76
CA VAL A 365 6.56 -6.23 -5.39
C VAL A 365 5.54 -6.40 -6.49
N ALA A 366 5.96 -7.02 -7.59
CA ALA A 366 5.10 -7.54 -8.64
C ALA A 366 5.61 -8.92 -9.09
N VAL A 367 4.74 -9.66 -9.77
CA VAL A 367 4.98 -11.02 -10.23
C VAL A 367 4.68 -11.11 -11.72
N GLY A 368 5.45 -11.93 -12.42
CA GLY A 368 5.27 -12.17 -13.84
C GLY A 368 6.06 -13.42 -14.30
N PRO A 369 6.08 -13.70 -15.60
CA PRO A 369 6.89 -14.75 -16.19
C PRO A 369 8.35 -14.59 -15.76
N GLY A 370 8.89 -15.64 -15.17
CA GLY A 370 10.27 -15.66 -14.69
C GLY A 370 10.46 -15.21 -13.24
N GLY A 371 9.39 -14.93 -12.49
CA GLY A 371 9.43 -14.87 -11.03
C GLY A 371 8.98 -13.55 -10.42
N VAL A 372 9.51 -13.28 -9.22
CA VAL A 372 9.22 -12.08 -8.43
C VAL A 372 10.16 -10.95 -8.80
N LEU A 373 9.60 -9.75 -8.96
CA LEU A 373 10.35 -8.51 -9.11
C LEU A 373 10.05 -7.58 -7.94
N LEU A 374 11.12 -7.08 -7.30
CA LEU A 374 11.05 -6.12 -6.22
C LEU A 374 11.68 -4.79 -6.67
N ILE A 375 11.01 -3.67 -6.41
CA ILE A 375 11.67 -2.36 -6.43
C ILE A 375 12.07 -2.00 -5.00
N ALA A 376 13.22 -1.35 -4.84
CA ALA A 376 13.63 -0.76 -3.58
C ALA A 376 14.25 0.62 -3.83
N ASP A 377 13.74 1.63 -3.13
CA ASP A 377 14.25 2.99 -3.09
C ASP A 377 14.46 3.38 -1.63
N ASP A 378 15.71 3.61 -1.23
CA ASP A 378 16.10 3.96 0.15
C ASP A 378 16.29 5.47 0.35
N ALA A 379 15.74 6.29 -0.55
CA ALA A 379 15.95 7.73 -0.65
C ALA A 379 17.36 8.16 -1.11
N GLN A 380 18.31 7.24 -1.30
CA GLN A 380 19.65 7.50 -1.84
C GLN A 380 19.83 6.82 -3.21
N LYS A 381 19.42 5.56 -3.32
CA LYS A 381 19.49 4.75 -4.53
C LYS A 381 18.17 4.00 -4.74
N ALA A 382 17.76 3.90 -6.01
CA ALA A 382 16.64 3.08 -6.43
C ALA A 382 17.13 1.96 -7.34
N LEU A 383 16.71 0.73 -7.07
CA LEU A 383 17.08 -0.47 -7.82
C LEU A 383 15.87 -1.37 -8.07
N ILE A 384 15.96 -2.14 -9.14
CA ILE A 384 15.11 -3.30 -9.39
C ILE A 384 15.88 -4.55 -8.96
N TYR A 385 15.20 -5.51 -8.34
CA TYR A 385 15.74 -6.80 -7.99
C TYR A 385 14.87 -7.90 -8.59
N LEU A 386 15.52 -8.81 -9.32
CA LEU A 386 14.88 -10.00 -9.87
C LEU A 386 15.22 -11.19 -9.01
N ASP A 387 14.21 -11.99 -8.70
CA ASP A 387 14.41 -13.29 -8.07
C ASP A 387 14.93 -14.31 -9.08
N GLU A 388 16.07 -14.93 -8.77
CA GLU A 388 16.73 -15.96 -9.57
C GLU A 388 16.90 -17.28 -8.79
N THR A 389 16.12 -17.48 -7.73
CA THR A 389 16.26 -18.65 -6.83
C THR A 389 16.12 -20.00 -7.56
N ASP A 390 15.24 -20.08 -8.57
CA ASP A 390 14.95 -21.33 -9.30
C ASP A 390 15.47 -21.33 -10.76
N ARG A 391 16.46 -20.48 -11.09
CA ARG A 391 16.99 -20.35 -12.47
C ARG A 391 18.28 -21.09 -12.75
#